data_AF-A0A924HL66-F1
#
_entry.id   AF-A0A924HL66-F1
#
_cell.length_a   1.000
_cell.length_b   1.000
_cell.length_c   1.000
_cell.angle_alpha   90.00
_cell.angle_beta   90.00
_cell.angle_gamma   90.00
#
_symmetry.space_group_name_H-M   'P 1'
#
loop_
_entity.id
_entity.type
_entity.pdbx_description
1 polymer ?
#
loop_
_entity_poly.entity_id
_entity_poly.type
_entity_poly.pdbx_seq_one_letter_code
_entity_poly.pdbx_strand_id
1 'polypeptide(L)'
;MKILYAIQGTGNGHISRAREIVPLLQTYGDLDILISGTQADVKLTQEIKYQLHGFSFVFGKNGGVNHFKTWKNMNLFQFRKDMKAVPLTDYNLIINDFEPVTAWACKAQKIESVSLSHQAAFKSKKVPRPKTIDWGKLILSHYAPTTHHVGFHFKRYDDYIYTPVIRSEIRGLTIRNL
;
A
#
# COMPACT_ATOMS: atom_id res chain seq x y z
N MET A 1 -4.01 19.04 -10.81
CA MET A 1 -4.35 18.42 -9.49
C MET A 1 -3.07 17.83 -8.93
N LYS A 2 -2.77 18.03 -7.64
CA LYS A 2 -1.57 17.44 -7.02
C LYS A 2 -1.95 16.15 -6.29
N ILE A 3 -1.30 15.05 -6.65
CA ILE A 3 -1.61 13.69 -6.20
C ILE A 3 -0.40 13.14 -5.43
N LEU A 4 -0.64 12.58 -4.26
CA LEU A 4 0.35 11.76 -3.55
C LEU A 4 0.00 10.29 -3.71
N TYR A 5 0.91 9.49 -4.26
CA TYR A 5 0.78 8.04 -4.26
C TYR A 5 1.80 7.39 -3.33
N ALA A 6 1.30 6.91 -2.18
CA ALA A 6 2.08 6.28 -1.13
C ALA A 6 2.05 4.75 -1.27
N ILE A 7 3.24 4.15 -1.43
CA ILE A 7 3.43 2.74 -1.76
C ILE A 7 4.20 2.04 -0.65
N GLN A 8 3.71 0.88 -0.22
CA GLN A 8 4.44 0.02 0.72
C GLN A 8 5.62 -0.67 0.01
N GLY A 9 6.84 -0.38 0.45
CA GLY A 9 8.11 -0.91 -0.05
C GLY A 9 8.60 -2.18 0.67
N THR A 10 7.74 -2.87 1.44
CA THR A 10 8.08 -4.20 2.00
C THR A 10 7.72 -5.27 0.97
N GLY A 11 8.69 -5.61 0.11
CA GLY A 11 8.56 -6.60 -0.97
C GLY A 11 8.13 -6.01 -2.32
N ASN A 12 8.22 -6.82 -3.37
CA ASN A 12 8.17 -6.35 -4.77
C ASN A 12 6.75 -6.24 -5.35
N GLY A 13 5.72 -6.76 -4.67
CA GLY A 13 4.36 -6.83 -5.21
C GLY A 13 3.70 -5.46 -5.41
N HIS A 14 3.81 -4.57 -4.41
CA HIS A 14 3.24 -3.22 -4.46
C HIS A 14 3.96 -2.34 -5.48
N ILE A 15 5.29 -2.43 -5.56
CA ILE A 15 6.08 -1.73 -6.59
C ILE A 15 5.71 -2.21 -8.00
N SER A 16 5.56 -3.52 -8.20
CA SER A 16 5.18 -4.09 -9.50
C SER A 16 3.81 -3.58 -9.95
N ARG A 17 2.86 -3.44 -9.01
CA ARG A 17 1.55 -2.84 -9.28
C ARG A 17 1.65 -1.35 -9.59
N ALA A 18 2.49 -0.63 -8.83
CA ALA A 18 2.69 0.81 -9.03
C ALA A 18 3.18 1.15 -10.44
N ARG A 19 3.94 0.27 -11.09
CA ARG A 19 4.37 0.47 -12.50
C ARG A 19 3.22 0.61 -13.49
N GLU A 20 2.09 -0.05 -13.24
CA GLU A 20 0.87 0.10 -14.07
C GLU A 20 0.04 1.31 -13.66
N ILE A 21 0.01 1.63 -12.35
CA ILE A 21 -0.85 2.69 -11.80
C ILE A 21 -0.25 4.08 -12.02
N VAL A 22 1.06 4.23 -11.83
CA VAL A 22 1.77 5.52 -11.89
C VAL A 22 1.54 6.26 -13.22
N PRO A 23 1.73 5.64 -14.41
CA PRO A 23 1.48 6.32 -15.67
C PRO A 23 0.03 6.78 -15.81
N LEU A 24 -0.93 6.00 -15.32
CA LEU A 24 -2.34 6.36 -15.35
C LEU A 24 -2.61 7.59 -14.46
N LEU A 25 -2.09 7.62 -13.24
CA LEU A 25 -2.26 8.76 -12.33
C LEU A 25 -1.62 10.04 -12.88
N GLN A 26 -0.48 9.94 -13.56
CA GLN A 26 0.19 11.09 -14.21
C GLN A 26 -0.69 11.75 -15.28
N THR A 27 -1.63 11.02 -15.90
CA THR A 27 -2.58 11.62 -16.85
C THR A 27 -3.61 12.54 -16.19
N TYR A 28 -3.81 12.45 -14.87
CA TYR A 28 -4.79 13.23 -14.12
C TYR A 28 -4.18 14.42 -13.35
N GLY A 29 -2.84 14.52 -13.27
CA GLY A 29 -2.18 15.63 -12.61
C GLY A 29 -0.74 15.35 -12.17
N ASP A 30 -0.19 16.30 -11.40
CA ASP A 30 1.16 16.23 -10.86
C ASP A 30 1.23 15.15 -9.78
N LEU A 31 2.08 14.16 -10.00
CA LEU A 31 2.19 12.98 -9.15
C LEU A 31 3.49 13.00 -8.36
N ASP A 32 3.38 13.08 -7.04
CA ASP A 32 4.47 12.81 -6.12
C ASP A 32 4.38 11.36 -5.63
N ILE A 33 5.50 10.66 -5.64
CA ILE A 33 5.60 9.26 -5.22
C ILE A 33 6.28 9.18 -3.85
N LEU A 34 5.64 8.47 -2.93
CA LEU A 34 6.20 8.12 -1.64
C LEU A 34 6.36 6.60 -1.53
N ILE A 35 7.52 6.16 -1.07
CA ILE A 35 7.77 4.75 -0.73
C ILE A 35 8.22 4.68 0.73
N SER A 36 7.61 3.79 1.51
CA SER A 36 8.11 3.48 2.85
C SER A 36 8.41 1.99 3.03
N GLY A 37 9.51 1.66 3.72
CA GLY A 37 9.97 0.29 3.94
C GLY A 37 11.33 0.01 3.34
N THR A 38 11.96 -1.09 3.74
CA THR A 38 13.41 -1.32 3.56
C THR A 38 13.78 -2.44 2.58
N GLN A 39 12.84 -3.01 1.82
CA GLN A 39 13.06 -4.26 1.06
C GLN A 39 12.64 -4.23 -0.42
N ALA A 40 12.59 -3.06 -1.04
CA ALA A 40 12.28 -2.96 -2.46
C ALA A 40 13.57 -2.91 -3.30
N ASP A 41 13.92 -4.04 -3.95
CA ASP A 41 15.02 -4.10 -4.93
C ASP A 41 14.61 -3.57 -6.30
N VAL A 42 13.30 -3.48 -6.53
CA VAL A 42 12.71 -3.11 -7.81
C VAL A 42 12.52 -1.59 -7.86
N LYS A 43 13.13 -0.94 -8.86
CA LYS A 43 13.02 0.52 -9.04
C LYS A 43 11.82 0.89 -9.91
N LEU A 44 11.15 1.98 -9.53
CA LEU A 44 10.26 2.73 -10.42
C LEU A 44 11.14 3.59 -11.34
N THR A 45 10.67 3.84 -12.57
CA THR A 45 11.36 4.72 -13.52
C THR A 45 11.18 6.20 -13.16
N GLN A 46 10.08 6.52 -12.48
CA GLN A 46 9.76 7.86 -11.99
C GLN A 46 10.55 8.21 -10.74
N GLU A 47 10.77 9.51 -10.54
CA GLU A 47 11.42 10.04 -9.34
C GLU A 47 10.58 9.74 -8.08
N ILE A 48 11.25 9.24 -7.05
CA ILE A 48 10.64 9.00 -5.73
C ILE A 48 10.93 10.22 -4.87
N LYS A 49 9.92 11.05 -4.63
CA LYS A 49 10.05 12.29 -3.85
C LYS A 49 10.29 12.03 -2.37
N TYR A 50 9.63 11.01 -1.81
CA TYR A 50 9.76 10.66 -0.41
C TYR A 50 10.15 9.19 -0.27
N GLN A 51 11.32 8.94 0.31
CA GLN A 51 11.75 7.60 0.69
C GLN A 51 11.88 7.54 2.21
N LEU A 52 10.94 6.86 2.85
CA LEU A 52 10.80 6.82 4.30
C LEU A 52 11.16 5.42 4.82
N HIS A 53 11.62 5.34 6.07
CA HIS A 53 11.92 4.04 6.66
C HIS A 53 10.64 3.23 6.89
N GLY A 54 9.58 3.89 7.36
CA GLY A 54 8.27 3.29 7.57
C GLY A 54 8.28 2.07 8.49
N PHE A 55 7.30 1.19 8.28
CA PHE A 55 7.17 -0.08 9.00
C PHE A 55 7.60 -1.22 8.09
N SER A 56 8.63 -1.96 8.49
CA SER A 56 9.13 -3.11 7.73
C SER A 56 8.89 -4.40 8.50
N PHE A 57 8.24 -5.36 7.85
CA PHE A 57 8.07 -6.70 8.42
C PHE A 57 9.40 -7.47 8.34
N VAL A 58 9.83 -8.02 9.46
CA VAL A 58 10.99 -8.92 9.49
C VAL A 58 10.50 -10.32 9.16
N PHE A 59 10.86 -10.82 7.98
CA PHE A 59 10.57 -12.21 7.61
C PHE A 59 11.35 -13.19 8.50
N GLY A 60 10.66 -14.22 9.01
CA GLY A 60 11.26 -15.27 9.81
C GLY A 60 12.09 -16.24 8.96
N LYS A 61 13.00 -16.98 9.60
CA LYS A 61 13.87 -17.96 8.92
C LYS A 61 13.12 -19.19 8.36
N ASN A 62 11.88 -19.43 8.81
CA ASN A 62 11.07 -20.60 8.44
C ASN A 62 9.81 -20.23 7.62
N GLY A 63 9.80 -19.05 6.99
CA GLY A 63 8.60 -18.49 6.34
C GLY A 63 7.69 -17.74 7.32
N GLY A 64 6.91 -16.79 6.79
CA GLY A 64 6.02 -15.92 7.58
C GLY A 64 6.70 -14.70 8.23
N VAL A 65 5.90 -13.82 8.81
CA VAL A 65 6.36 -12.60 9.50
C VAL A 65 6.75 -12.93 10.93
N ASN A 66 7.98 -12.60 11.33
CA ASN A 66 8.38 -12.66 12.73
C ASN A 66 7.87 -11.41 13.45
N HIS A 67 6.67 -11.49 14.04
CA HIS A 67 6.01 -10.36 14.69
C HIS A 67 6.83 -9.75 15.84
N PHE A 68 7.52 -10.59 16.64
CA PHE A 68 8.35 -10.10 17.75
C PHE A 68 9.56 -9.30 17.28
N LYS A 69 10.30 -9.80 16.28
CA LYS A 69 11.43 -9.08 15.68
C LYS A 69 10.98 -7.85 14.91
N THR A 70 9.82 -7.95 14.23
CA THR A 70 9.19 -6.80 13.57
C THR A 70 8.92 -5.70 14.59
N TRP A 71 8.28 -6.01 15.71
CA TRP A 71 7.97 -5.03 16.74
C TRP A 71 9.21 -4.49 17.45
N LYS A 72 10.21 -5.34 17.72
CA LYS A 72 11.48 -4.93 18.34
C LYS A 72 12.32 -4.01 17.44
N ASN A 73 12.24 -4.19 16.11
CA ASN A 73 12.94 -3.35 15.14
C ASN A 73 12.13 -2.11 14.72
N MET A 74 10.91 -1.93 15.23
CA MET A 74 10.13 -0.73 14.97
C MET A 74 10.73 0.47 15.70
N ASN A 75 11.26 1.42 14.93
CA ASN A 75 11.61 2.72 15.46
C ASN A 75 10.38 3.64 15.46
N LEU A 76 9.61 3.61 16.56
CA LEU A 76 8.40 4.44 16.73
C LEU A 76 8.69 5.94 16.66
N PHE A 77 9.86 6.37 17.14
CA PHE A 77 10.29 7.75 17.05
C PHE A 77 10.50 8.17 15.59
N GLN A 78 11.19 7.34 14.80
CA GLN A 78 11.35 7.56 13.37
C GLN A 78 10.01 7.53 12.65
N PHE A 79 9.10 6.59 12.98
CA PHE A 79 7.77 6.54 12.40
C PHE A 79 6.98 7.85 12.62
N ARG A 80 7.00 8.39 13.84
CA ARG A 80 6.38 9.69 14.13
C ARG A 80 7.06 10.86 13.42
N LYS A 81 8.37 10.79 13.21
CA LYS A 81 9.13 11.78 12.42
C LYS A 81 8.73 11.72 10.95
N ASP A 82 8.66 10.52 10.38
CA ASP A 82 8.25 10.24 9.01
C ASP A 82 6.84 10.75 8.74
N MET A 83 5.90 10.54 9.67
CA MET A 83 4.52 11.06 9.57
C MET A 83 4.45 12.60 9.47
N LYS A 84 5.41 13.31 10.06
CA LYS A 84 5.48 14.79 10.04
C LYS A 84 6.27 15.34 8.86
N ALA A 85 7.04 14.51 8.18
CA ALA A 85 7.91 14.93 7.08
C ALA A 85 7.13 15.20 5.78
N VAL A 86 5.90 14.67 5.66
CA VAL A 86 5.09 14.78 4.46
C VAL A 86 4.04 15.88 4.65
N PRO A 87 4.05 16.97 3.84
CA PRO A 87 3.06 18.04 3.92
C PRO A 87 1.75 17.60 3.25
N LEU A 88 0.97 16.77 3.95
CA LEU A 88 -0.24 16.13 3.39
C LEU A 88 -1.31 17.11 2.90
N THR A 89 -1.39 18.29 3.52
CA THR A 89 -2.34 19.35 3.15
C THR A 89 -2.09 19.95 1.78
N ASP A 90 -0.91 19.74 1.20
CA ASP A 90 -0.55 20.26 -0.12
C ASP A 90 -1.18 19.41 -1.25
N TYR A 91 -1.72 18.24 -0.93
CA TYR A 91 -2.24 17.28 -1.92
C TYR A 91 -3.76 17.33 -1.97
N ASN A 92 -4.29 17.34 -3.20
CA ASN A 92 -5.73 17.26 -3.43
C ASN A 92 -6.25 15.82 -3.31
N LEU A 93 -5.39 14.84 -3.62
CA LEU A 93 -5.72 13.42 -3.57
C LEU A 93 -4.54 12.64 -2.99
N ILE A 94 -4.82 11.84 -1.97
CA ILE A 94 -3.85 10.93 -1.36
C ILE A 94 -4.31 9.50 -1.60
N ILE A 95 -3.54 8.77 -2.39
CA ILE A 95 -3.74 7.35 -2.71
C ILE A 95 -2.75 6.54 -1.89
N ASN A 96 -3.24 5.53 -1.19
CA ASN A 96 -2.46 4.71 -0.27
C ASN A 96 -2.53 3.22 -0.65
N ASP A 97 -1.43 2.67 -1.15
CA ASP A 97 -1.28 1.23 -1.39
C ASP A 97 -0.71 0.52 -0.16
N PHE A 98 -1.54 0.48 0.89
CA PHE A 98 -1.27 -0.18 2.16
C PHE A 98 0.01 0.31 2.87
N GLU A 99 0.33 1.60 2.70
CA GLU A 99 1.52 2.27 3.24
C GLU A 99 1.19 2.90 4.61
N PRO A 100 1.81 2.47 5.71
CA PRO A 100 1.37 2.79 7.07
C PRO A 100 1.68 4.23 7.51
N VAL A 101 2.78 4.82 7.08
CA VAL A 101 3.20 6.17 7.53
C VAL A 101 2.16 7.20 7.08
N THR A 102 1.88 7.27 5.78
CA THR A 102 0.93 8.22 5.20
C THR A 102 -0.47 7.94 5.70
N ALA A 103 -0.86 6.67 5.85
CA ALA A 103 -2.16 6.27 6.37
C ALA A 103 -2.41 6.80 7.80
N TRP A 104 -1.45 6.57 8.70
CA TRP A 104 -1.53 7.09 10.06
C TRP A 104 -1.39 8.61 10.13
N ALA A 105 -0.55 9.21 9.28
CA ALA A 105 -0.41 10.67 9.20
C ALA A 105 -1.72 11.34 8.76
N CYS A 106 -2.38 10.81 7.73
CA CYS A 106 -3.71 11.25 7.29
C CYS A 106 -4.73 11.13 8.42
N LYS A 107 -4.79 9.96 9.08
CA LYS A 107 -5.72 9.73 10.20
C LYS A 107 -5.48 10.70 11.36
N ALA A 108 -4.23 10.95 11.73
CA ALA A 108 -3.87 11.85 12.83
C ALA A 108 -4.21 13.32 12.51
N GLN A 109 -4.04 13.72 11.24
CA GLN A 109 -4.35 15.08 10.77
C GLN A 109 -5.81 15.25 10.32
N LYS A 110 -6.62 14.19 10.40
CA LYS A 110 -8.01 14.15 9.90
C LYS A 110 -8.13 14.51 8.40
N ILE A 111 -7.13 14.11 7.61
CA ILE A 111 -7.10 14.28 6.16
C ILE A 111 -7.61 12.99 5.52
N GLU A 112 -8.44 13.12 4.49
CA GLU A 112 -8.98 11.97 3.76
C GLU A 112 -7.93 11.30 2.88
N SER A 113 -8.00 9.97 2.79
CA SER A 113 -7.15 9.18 1.89
C SER A 113 -7.92 7.99 1.32
N VAL A 114 -7.53 7.59 0.12
CA VAL A 114 -8.13 6.48 -0.61
C VAL A 114 -7.17 5.29 -0.62
N SER A 115 -7.58 4.16 -0.03
CA SER A 115 -6.81 2.93 -0.18
C SER A 115 -6.95 2.36 -1.58
N LEU A 116 -5.84 1.93 -2.16
CA LEU A 116 -5.80 1.24 -3.45
C LEU A 116 -4.98 -0.04 -3.29
N SER A 117 -5.59 -1.11 -2.78
CA SER A 117 -4.85 -2.32 -2.38
C SER A 117 -5.69 -3.59 -2.39
N HIS A 118 -5.03 -4.74 -2.39
CA HIS A 118 -5.71 -6.03 -2.16
C HIS A 118 -6.30 -6.10 -0.74
N GLN A 119 -5.59 -5.53 0.22
CA GLN A 119 -5.92 -5.48 1.64
C GLN A 119 -7.24 -4.73 1.89
N ALA A 120 -7.54 -3.70 1.09
CA ALA A 120 -8.81 -2.97 1.16
C ALA A 120 -10.04 -3.86 0.87
N ALA A 121 -9.91 -4.92 0.06
CA ALA A 121 -11.02 -5.85 -0.18
C ALA A 121 -11.50 -6.53 1.11
N PHE A 122 -10.58 -6.84 2.03
CA PHE A 122 -10.88 -7.48 3.32
C PHE A 122 -11.53 -6.54 4.35
N LYS A 123 -11.76 -5.26 4.01
CA LYS A 123 -12.58 -4.35 4.83
C LYS A 123 -14.08 -4.63 4.70
N SER A 124 -14.49 -5.34 3.65
CA SER A 124 -15.90 -5.65 3.41
C SER A 124 -16.43 -6.57 4.50
N LYS A 125 -17.72 -6.41 4.82
CA LYS A 125 -18.45 -7.34 5.69
C LYS A 125 -18.77 -8.67 5.00
N LYS A 126 -18.71 -8.71 3.67
CA LYS A 126 -19.04 -9.88 2.84
C LYS A 126 -17.86 -10.85 2.67
N VAL A 127 -16.66 -10.49 3.14
CA VAL A 127 -15.49 -11.36 3.06
C VAL A 127 -15.66 -12.58 3.99
N PRO A 128 -15.37 -13.81 3.53
CA PRO A 128 -15.34 -14.98 4.41
C PRO A 128 -14.38 -14.75 5.58
N ARG A 129 -14.83 -15.00 6.81
CA ARG A 129 -14.03 -14.83 8.03
C ARG A 129 -13.73 -16.19 8.68
N PRO A 130 -12.53 -16.39 9.25
CA PRO A 130 -12.26 -17.56 10.06
C PRO A 130 -13.12 -17.55 11.34
N LYS A 131 -13.40 -18.73 11.89
CA LYS A 131 -14.18 -18.90 13.13
C LYS A 131 -13.37 -18.64 14.41
N THR A 132 -12.05 -18.45 14.29
CA THR A 132 -11.09 -18.28 15.40
C THR A 132 -10.59 -16.83 15.50
N ILE A 133 -9.71 -16.55 16.49
CA ILE A 133 -9.10 -15.23 16.69
C ILE A 133 -8.36 -14.79 15.42
N ASP A 134 -8.88 -13.76 14.77
CA ASP A 134 -8.39 -13.23 13.51
C ASP A 134 -7.37 -12.11 13.74
N TRP A 135 -6.14 -12.49 14.12
CA TRP A 135 -5.00 -11.56 14.17
C TRP A 135 -4.79 -10.84 12.83
N GLY A 136 -5.16 -11.49 11.71
CA GLY A 136 -5.17 -10.91 10.38
C GLY A 136 -6.11 -9.72 10.27
N LYS A 137 -7.32 -9.80 10.82
CA LYS A 137 -8.26 -8.68 10.89
C LYS A 137 -7.69 -7.50 11.65
N LEU A 138 -6.97 -7.74 12.76
CA LEU A 138 -6.36 -6.67 13.53
C LEU A 138 -5.32 -5.91 12.70
N ILE A 139 -4.43 -6.65 12.03
CA ILE A 139 -3.41 -6.10 11.13
C ILE A 139 -4.06 -5.35 9.97
N LEU A 140 -4.98 -5.98 9.24
CA LEU A 140 -5.70 -5.35 8.12
C LEU A 140 -6.48 -4.11 8.57
N SER A 141 -6.91 -4.06 9.82
CA SER A 141 -7.66 -2.93 10.35
C SER A 141 -6.79 -1.75 10.77
N HIS A 142 -5.61 -2.00 11.32
CA HIS A 142 -4.78 -0.98 11.98
C HIS A 142 -3.45 -0.69 11.30
N TYR A 143 -3.00 -1.52 10.36
CA TYR A 143 -1.70 -1.31 9.73
C TYR A 143 -1.66 -0.02 8.90
N ALA A 144 -2.61 0.14 7.96
CA ALA A 144 -2.75 1.32 7.11
C ALA A 144 -4.21 1.80 7.09
N PRO A 145 -4.66 2.59 8.09
CA PRO A 145 -6.02 3.11 8.13
C PRO A 145 -6.25 4.20 7.07
N THR A 146 -7.37 4.13 6.36
CA THR A 146 -7.74 5.04 5.26
C THR A 146 -9.23 5.36 5.32
N THR A 147 -9.66 6.46 4.70
CA THR A 147 -11.06 6.92 4.72
C THR A 147 -11.91 6.21 3.68
N HIS A 148 -11.40 6.10 2.46
CA HIS A 148 -12.08 5.44 1.33
C HIS A 148 -11.30 4.21 0.89
N HIS A 149 -11.96 3.31 0.18
CA HIS A 149 -11.40 2.01 -0.19
C HIS A 149 -11.70 1.66 -1.63
N VAL A 150 -10.66 1.31 -2.37
CA VAL A 150 -10.70 0.63 -3.67
C VAL A 150 -9.92 -0.67 -3.51
N GLY A 151 -10.66 -1.77 -3.47
CA GLY A 151 -10.13 -3.10 -3.22
C GLY A 151 -9.76 -3.81 -4.52
N PHE A 152 -8.70 -4.62 -4.50
CA PHE A 152 -8.44 -5.61 -5.54
C PHE A 152 -8.72 -7.01 -5.01
N HIS A 153 -9.44 -7.85 -5.76
CA HIS A 153 -9.67 -9.24 -5.41
C HIS A 153 -10.10 -10.06 -6.65
N PHE A 154 -9.79 -11.36 -6.67
CA PHE A 154 -10.16 -12.25 -7.79
C PHE A 154 -11.68 -12.39 -7.98
N LYS A 155 -12.44 -12.23 -6.90
CA LYS A 155 -13.91 -12.18 -6.90
C LYS A 155 -14.38 -10.81 -6.44
N ARG A 156 -15.20 -10.13 -7.26
CA ARG A 156 -15.92 -8.90 -6.89
C ARG A 156 -17.15 -9.26 -6.05
N TYR A 157 -16.99 -9.26 -4.74
CA TYR A 157 -18.10 -9.51 -3.81
C TYR A 157 -18.66 -8.23 -3.17
N ASP A 158 -18.10 -7.05 -3.48
CA ASP A 158 -18.59 -5.75 -3.03
C ASP A 158 -18.32 -4.68 -4.09
N ASP A 159 -19.02 -3.54 -4.00
CA ASP A 159 -19.08 -2.54 -5.09
C ASP A 159 -17.75 -1.82 -5.31
N TYR A 160 -16.95 -1.67 -4.26
CA TYR A 160 -15.64 -1.02 -4.30
C TYR A 160 -14.49 -1.99 -4.61
N ILE A 161 -14.80 -3.25 -4.93
CA ILE A 161 -13.81 -4.31 -5.18
C ILE A 161 -13.72 -4.60 -6.67
N TYR A 162 -12.51 -4.53 -7.20
CA TYR A 162 -12.19 -4.71 -8.61
C TYR A 162 -11.27 -5.92 -8.82
N THR A 163 -11.17 -6.38 -10.06
CA THR A 163 -10.23 -7.45 -10.42
C THR A 163 -8.79 -6.99 -10.20
N PRO A 164 -7.84 -7.90 -9.92
CA PRO A 164 -6.45 -7.55 -9.72
C PRO A 164 -5.85 -6.81 -10.92
N VAL A 165 -4.91 -5.91 -10.63
CA VAL A 165 -4.09 -5.26 -11.65
C VAL A 165 -3.19 -6.32 -12.29
N ILE A 166 -3.32 -6.48 -13.60
CA ILE A 166 -2.48 -7.36 -14.40
C ILE A 166 -1.58 -6.48 -15.23
N ARG A 167 -0.28 -6.76 -15.17
CA ARG A 167 0.76 -6.06 -15.91
C ARG A 167 0.52 -6.09 -17.41
N SER A 168 0.78 -4.97 -18.05
CA SER A 168 0.61 -4.80 -19.50
C SER A 168 1.49 -5.77 -20.27
N GLU A 169 2.70 -6.08 -19.77
CA GLU A 169 3.59 -7.04 -20.41
C GLU A 169 3.00 -8.46 -20.39
N ILE A 170 2.31 -8.85 -19.32
CA ILE A 170 1.64 -10.16 -19.23
C ILE A 170 0.42 -10.20 -20.16
N ARG A 171 -0.36 -9.12 -20.23
CA ARG A 171 -1.52 -9.03 -21.13
C ARG A 171 -1.12 -9.05 -22.60
N GLY A 172 0.04 -8.50 -22.92
CA GLY A 172 0.59 -8.46 -24.28
C GLY A 172 1.37 -9.71 -24.69
N LEU A 173 1.54 -10.71 -23.81
CA LEU A 173 2.25 -11.94 -24.17
C LEU A 173 1.51 -12.67 -25.30
N THR A 174 2.25 -12.96 -26.37
CA THR A 174 1.76 -13.89 -27.39
C THR A 174 1.91 -15.32 -26.86
N ILE A 175 0.81 -16.04 -26.76
CA ILE A 175 0.81 -17.44 -26.33
C ILE A 175 1.56 -18.26 -27.37
N ARG A 176 2.64 -18.93 -26.94
CA ARG A 176 3.38 -19.91 -27.75
C ARG A 176 3.65 -21.12 -26.87
N ASN A 177 3.57 -22.31 -27.45
CA ASN A 177 4.04 -23.52 -26.79
C ASN A 177 5.58 -23.43 -26.68
N LEU A 178 6.12 -23.89 -25.54
CA LEU A 178 7.57 -24.01 -25.32
C LEU A 178 8.21 -24.97 -26.32
#